data_AF-A0A4R0PKZ5-F1
#
_entry.id   AF-A0A4R0PKZ5-F1
#
_cell.length_a   1.000
_cell.length_b   1.000
_cell.length_c   1.000
_cell.angle_alpha   90.00
_cell.angle_beta   90.00
_cell.angle_gamma   90.00
#
_symmetry.space_group_name_H-M   'P 1'
#
loop_
_entity.id
_entity.type
_entity.pdbx_description
1 polymer ?
#
loop_
_entity_poly.entity_id
_entity_poly.type
_entity_poly.pdbx_seq_one_letter_code
_entity_poly.pdbx_strand_id
1 'polypeptide(L)'
;MKTTTRYFVFLMATAICLFSSFKSDAAKSTKKHLPPIVVTKDFTADNSVPGVASIQYNTGQLYTNIVATIQGVGTVNLTSVSHSGGTINVDKFEGYISDGTYEYYIYVTVTGNTSIGWQIYSASAETLIG
;
A
#
# COMPACT_ATOMS: atom_id res chain seq x y z
N MET A 1 -72.15 13.58 -15.21
CA MET A 1 -71.06 14.32 -14.52
C MET A 1 -70.38 13.32 -13.58
N LYS A 2 -69.36 12.50 -13.91
CA LYS A 2 -68.06 12.64 -14.60
C LYS A 2 -66.99 13.52 -13.90
N THR A 3 -67.20 13.92 -12.65
CA THR A 3 -66.32 14.88 -11.95
C THR A 3 -65.69 14.39 -10.64
N THR A 4 -66.01 13.19 -10.16
CA THR A 4 -65.52 12.70 -8.85
C THR A 4 -64.26 11.83 -8.94
N THR A 5 -64.02 11.13 -10.05
CA THR A 5 -62.86 10.23 -10.23
C THR A 5 -61.53 10.98 -10.40
N ARG A 6 -61.56 12.25 -10.81
CA ARG A 6 -60.36 13.05 -11.12
C ARG A 6 -59.60 13.53 -9.87
N TYR A 7 -60.27 13.68 -8.73
CA TYR A 7 -59.63 14.17 -7.49
C TYR A 7 -58.86 13.07 -6.74
N PHE A 8 -59.24 11.80 -6.91
CA PHE A 8 -58.58 10.68 -6.22
C PHE A 8 -57.20 10.36 -6.83
N VAL A 9 -57.07 10.47 -8.15
CA VAL A 9 -55.80 10.26 -8.86
C VAL A 9 -54.79 11.37 -8.56
N PHE A 10 -55.27 12.62 -8.39
CA PHE A 10 -54.42 13.75 -8.04
C PHE A 10 -53.86 13.63 -6.62
N LEU A 11 -54.64 13.13 -5.66
CA LEU A 11 -54.19 12.99 -4.27
C LEU A 11 -53.13 11.88 -4.08
N MET A 12 -53.25 10.77 -4.83
CA MET A 12 -52.28 9.66 -4.81
C MET A 12 -50.93 10.02 -5.44
N ALA A 13 -50.92 10.85 -6.50
CA ALA A 13 -49.69 11.26 -7.16
C ALA A 13 -48.80 12.16 -6.27
N THR A 14 -49.39 13.01 -5.44
CA THR A 14 -48.66 13.90 -4.53
C THR A 14 -48.01 13.17 -3.34
N ALA A 15 -48.52 12.00 -2.94
CA ALA A 15 -47.94 11.25 -1.82
C ALA A 15 -46.66 10.49 -2.20
N ILE A 16 -46.50 10.10 -3.47
CA ILE A 16 -45.32 9.35 -3.97
C ILE A 16 -44.11 10.28 -4.11
N CYS A 17 -44.32 11.57 -4.38
CA CYS A 17 -43.24 12.54 -4.55
C CYS A 17 -42.56 12.99 -3.24
N LEU A 18 -43.15 12.72 -2.06
CA LEU A 18 -42.59 13.15 -0.78
C LEU A 18 -41.57 12.18 -0.18
N PHE A 19 -41.47 10.95 -0.67
CA PHE A 19 -40.54 9.94 -0.16
C PHE A 19 -39.30 9.70 -1.05
N SER A 20 -39.24 10.28 -2.25
CA SER A 20 -38.09 10.14 -3.16
C SER A 20 -36.88 11.01 -2.78
N SER A 21 -36.96 11.81 -1.71
CA SER A 21 -35.90 12.73 -1.29
C SER A 21 -35.06 12.25 -0.10
N PHE A 22 -35.26 11.02 0.39
CA PHE A 22 -34.27 10.40 1.28
C PHE A 22 -33.05 9.98 0.45
N LYS A 23 -32.14 10.92 0.21
CA LYS A 23 -30.75 10.56 -0.06
C LYS A 23 -30.28 9.83 1.19
N SER A 24 -29.79 8.59 1.04
CA SER A 24 -29.04 7.98 2.13
C SER A 24 -27.86 8.90 2.39
N ASP A 25 -27.89 9.58 3.53
CA ASP A 25 -26.71 10.26 4.03
C ASP A 25 -25.76 9.11 4.38
N ALA A 26 -24.96 8.72 3.40
CA ALA A 26 -23.93 7.72 3.57
C ALA A 26 -22.99 8.31 4.62
N ALA A 27 -23.24 7.95 5.88
CA ALA A 27 -22.42 8.33 7.00
C ALA A 27 -20.99 8.03 6.57
N LYS A 28 -20.21 9.08 6.30
CA LYS A 28 -18.80 8.95 6.00
C LYS A 28 -18.21 8.32 7.25
N SER A 29 -18.02 7.01 7.18
CA SER A 29 -17.33 6.26 8.21
C SER A 29 -15.96 6.92 8.31
N THR A 30 -15.79 7.74 9.35
CA THR A 30 -14.50 8.28 9.76
C THR A 30 -13.73 7.09 10.32
N LYS A 31 -13.28 6.20 9.41
CA LYS A 31 -12.26 5.22 9.75
C LYS A 31 -11.06 6.05 10.19
N LYS A 32 -10.78 6.00 11.49
CA LYS A 32 -9.58 6.59 12.08
C LYS A 32 -8.40 6.09 11.25
N HIS A 33 -7.83 6.97 10.42
CA HIS A 33 -6.65 6.64 9.64
C HIS A 33 -5.49 6.57 10.61
N LEU A 34 -5.16 5.35 11.05
CA LEU A 34 -3.94 5.13 11.81
C LEU A 34 -2.75 5.47 10.92
N PRO A 35 -1.68 6.05 11.48
CA PRO A 35 -0.49 6.30 10.70
C PRO A 35 0.05 4.96 10.18
N PRO A 36 0.68 4.96 9.00
CA PRO A 36 1.28 3.77 8.45
C PRO A 36 2.46 3.31 9.31
N ILE A 37 2.58 1.99 9.46
CA ILE A 37 3.70 1.32 10.08
C ILE A 37 4.85 1.34 9.08
N VAL A 38 6.01 1.83 9.51
CA VAL A 38 7.25 1.82 8.73
C VAL A 38 8.20 0.83 9.37
N VAL A 39 8.72 -0.10 8.58
CA VAL A 39 9.73 -1.07 9.01
C VAL A 39 10.99 -0.82 8.22
N THR A 40 12.09 -0.59 8.92
CA THR A 40 13.40 -0.38 8.32
C THR A 40 14.35 -1.50 8.70
N LYS A 41 15.35 -1.74 7.84
CA LYS A 41 16.47 -2.62 8.12
C LYS A 41 17.75 -2.05 7.55
N ASP A 42 18.70 -1.84 8.45
CA ASP A 42 20.04 -1.43 8.08
C ASP A 42 20.80 -2.60 7.47
N PHE A 43 21.64 -2.30 6.49
CA PHE A 43 22.55 -3.24 5.86
C PHE A 43 23.84 -2.52 5.44
N THR A 44 24.81 -3.29 4.97
CA THR A 44 26.07 -2.77 4.44
C THR A 44 26.28 -3.41 3.07
N ALA A 45 26.51 -2.59 2.06
CA ALA A 45 26.89 -3.07 0.74
C ALA A 45 28.28 -3.70 0.78
N ASP A 46 28.63 -4.53 -0.20
CA ASP A 46 29.91 -5.26 -0.20
C ASP A 46 31.14 -4.33 -0.23
N ASN A 47 30.98 -3.11 -0.75
CA ASN A 47 32.00 -2.05 -0.69
C ASN A 47 32.04 -1.30 0.65
N SER A 48 31.38 -1.82 1.69
CA SER A 48 31.26 -1.25 3.05
C SER A 48 30.42 0.03 3.16
N VAL A 49 29.69 0.44 2.11
CA VAL A 49 28.78 1.59 2.19
C VAL A 49 27.50 1.21 2.95
N PRO A 50 27.09 1.97 3.97
CA PRO A 50 25.85 1.70 4.69
C PRO A 50 24.61 1.91 3.83
N GLY A 51 23.58 1.11 4.07
CA GLY A 51 22.28 1.26 3.43
C GLY A 51 21.12 0.95 4.37
N VAL A 52 19.92 1.40 3.99
CA VAL A 52 18.68 1.18 4.74
C VAL A 52 17.58 0.75 3.77
N ALA A 53 17.02 -0.43 3.99
CA ALA A 53 15.80 -0.87 3.32
C ALA A 53 14.59 -0.47 4.15
N SER A 54 13.49 -0.10 3.50
CA SER A 54 12.25 0.31 4.17
C SER A 54 11.02 -0.25 3.46
N ILE A 55 10.02 -0.65 4.24
CA ILE A 55 8.67 -0.94 3.78
C ILE A 55 7.65 -0.17 4.61
N GLN A 56 6.48 0.07 4.04
CA GLN A 56 5.40 0.77 4.72
C GLN A 56 4.10 -0.04 4.61
N TYR A 57 3.29 -0.13 5.66
CA TYR A 57 1.98 -0.79 5.59
C TYR A 57 1.02 -0.29 6.66
N ASN A 58 -0.27 -0.54 6.50
CA ASN A 58 -1.24 -0.40 7.59
C ASN A 58 -1.64 -1.78 8.12
N THR A 59 -2.02 -1.88 9.39
CA THR A 59 -2.50 -3.12 9.99
C THR A 59 -3.61 -3.75 9.15
N GLY A 60 -3.51 -5.06 8.86
CA GLY A 60 -4.47 -5.77 8.02
C GLY A 60 -4.29 -5.56 6.51
N GLN A 61 -3.27 -4.85 6.06
CA GLN A 61 -3.01 -4.56 4.65
C GLN A 61 -1.68 -5.14 4.17
N LEU A 62 -1.56 -5.30 2.85
CA LEU A 62 -0.28 -5.56 2.21
C LEU A 62 0.62 -4.34 2.37
N TYR A 63 1.92 -4.58 2.45
CA TYR A 63 2.91 -3.51 2.42
C TYR A 63 2.98 -2.84 1.04
N THR A 64 3.51 -1.63 1.06
CA THR A 64 3.68 -0.74 -0.08
C THR A 64 5.05 -0.05 0.03
N ASN A 65 5.46 0.60 -1.06
CA ASN A 65 6.64 1.47 -1.11
C ASN A 65 7.92 0.80 -0.56
N ILE A 66 8.32 -0.31 -1.18
CA ILE A 66 9.55 -1.02 -0.84
C ILE A 66 10.69 -0.24 -1.47
N VAL A 67 11.51 0.38 -0.62
CA VAL A 67 12.63 1.21 -1.07
C VAL A 67 13.91 0.78 -0.37
N ALA A 68 15.04 1.06 -1.01
CA ALA A 68 16.34 1.00 -0.37
C ALA A 68 17.11 2.29 -0.63
N THR A 69 17.86 2.72 0.39
CA THR A 69 18.73 3.88 0.31
C THR A 69 20.16 3.43 0.53
N ILE A 70 21.07 3.81 -0.38
CA ILE A 70 22.51 3.66 -0.21
C ILE A 70 23.08 5.01 0.20
N GLN A 71 23.80 5.06 1.32
CA GLN A 71 24.29 6.32 1.88
C GLN A 71 25.24 7.02 0.91
N GLY A 72 24.95 8.29 0.60
CA GLY A 72 25.76 9.08 -0.34
C GLY A 72 25.43 8.86 -1.82
N VAL A 73 24.57 7.89 -2.16
CA VAL A 73 24.17 7.57 -3.54
C VAL A 73 22.72 7.98 -3.80
N GLY A 74 21.77 7.47 -3.01
CA GLY A 74 20.35 7.83 -3.17
C GLY A 74 19.39 6.71 -2.77
N THR A 75 18.11 6.93 -3.07
CA THR A 75 17.00 6.00 -2.78
C THR A 75 16.40 5.46 -4.07
N VAL A 76 16.12 4.16 -4.10
CA VAL A 76 15.48 3.48 -5.23
C VAL A 76 14.27 2.65 -4.78
N ASN A 77 13.24 2.60 -5.62
CA ASN A 77 12.13 1.67 -5.46
C ASN A 77 12.54 0.27 -5.92
N LEU A 78 12.23 -0.75 -5.11
CA LEU A 78 12.53 -2.13 -5.44
C LEU A 78 11.35 -2.78 -6.17
N THR A 79 11.66 -3.67 -7.10
CA THR A 79 10.70 -4.43 -7.90
C THR A 79 10.54 -5.83 -7.32
N SER A 80 9.30 -6.30 -7.21
CA SER A 80 9.02 -7.68 -6.79
C SER A 80 9.50 -8.65 -7.87
N VAL A 81 10.33 -9.62 -7.48
CA VAL A 81 10.86 -10.65 -8.39
C VAL A 81 10.37 -12.06 -8.03
N SER A 82 9.89 -12.26 -6.79
CA SER A 82 9.38 -13.54 -6.34
C SER A 82 8.38 -13.39 -5.19
N HIS A 83 7.37 -14.25 -5.18
CA HIS A 83 6.41 -14.40 -4.10
C HIS A 83 6.26 -15.88 -3.74
N SER A 84 6.38 -16.20 -2.46
CA SER A 84 6.10 -17.51 -1.90
C SER A 84 5.03 -17.38 -0.83
N GLY A 85 3.84 -17.91 -1.11
CA GLY A 85 2.69 -17.86 -0.20
C GLY A 85 2.74 -18.94 0.89
N GLY A 86 2.07 -18.69 2.01
CA GLY A 86 1.91 -19.66 3.09
C GLY A 86 1.27 -19.07 4.34
N THR A 87 1.42 -19.72 5.49
CA THR A 87 1.08 -19.11 6.79
C THR A 87 1.88 -17.82 7.00
N ILE A 88 3.14 -17.83 6.56
CA ILE A 88 4.00 -16.66 6.44
C ILE A 88 4.38 -16.55 4.97
N ASN A 89 4.15 -15.40 4.37
CA ASN A 89 4.60 -15.12 3.01
C ASN A 89 6.09 -14.75 3.02
N VAL A 90 6.78 -15.07 1.93
CA VAL A 90 8.18 -14.70 1.69
C VAL A 90 8.27 -14.07 0.30
N ASP A 91 8.56 -12.78 0.28
CA ASP A 91 8.58 -11.96 -0.93
C ASP A 91 9.98 -11.41 -1.16
N LYS A 92 10.45 -11.49 -2.40
CA LYS A 92 11.80 -11.02 -2.77
C LYS A 92 11.69 -9.83 -3.71
N PHE A 93 12.58 -8.86 -3.48
CA PHE A 93 12.64 -7.61 -4.18
C PHE A 93 14.06 -7.31 -4.64
N GLU A 94 14.17 -6.70 -5.81
CA GLU A 94 15.43 -6.30 -6.41
C GLU A 94 15.39 -4.86 -6.91
N GLY A 95 16.53 -4.17 -6.89
CA GLY A 95 16.65 -2.83 -7.42
C GLY A 95 18.08 -2.48 -7.79
N TYR A 96 18.23 -1.38 -8.52
CA TYR A 96 19.51 -0.91 -9.03
C TYR A 96 19.65 0.59 -8.83
N ILE A 97 20.81 1.04 -8.35
CA ILE A 97 21.19 2.45 -8.30
C ILE A 97 22.70 2.58 -8.54
N SER A 98 23.15 3.70 -9.11
CA SER A 98 24.57 3.95 -9.37
C SER A 98 24.93 5.41 -9.04
N ASP A 99 26.17 5.64 -8.62
CA ASP A 99 26.78 6.98 -8.46
C ASP A 99 27.71 7.36 -9.64
N GLY A 100 27.78 6.51 -10.67
CA GLY A 100 28.66 6.67 -11.84
C GLY A 100 30.06 6.07 -11.68
N THR A 101 30.46 5.66 -10.48
CA THR A 101 31.69 4.87 -10.23
C THR A 101 31.35 3.44 -9.82
N TYR A 102 30.34 3.31 -8.97
CA TYR A 102 29.85 2.04 -8.47
C TYR A 102 28.41 1.83 -8.91
N GLU A 103 28.11 0.58 -9.24
CA GLU A 103 26.77 0.07 -9.49
C GLU A 103 26.34 -0.79 -8.31
N TYR A 104 25.16 -0.52 -7.75
CA TYR A 104 24.63 -1.23 -6.60
C TYR A 104 23.40 -2.04 -7.01
N TYR A 105 23.50 -3.36 -6.89
CA TYR A 105 22.39 -4.30 -7.09
C TYR A 105 21.87 -4.72 -5.72
N ILE A 106 20.65 -4.30 -5.40
CA ILE A 106 20.08 -4.38 -4.05
C ILE A 106 19.07 -5.51 -3.99
N TYR A 107 19.15 -6.33 -2.94
CA TYR A 107 18.27 -7.47 -2.71
C TYR A 107 17.60 -7.36 -1.35
N VAL A 108 16.28 -7.48 -1.30
CA VAL A 108 15.49 -7.43 -0.06
C VAL A 108 14.52 -8.59 0.01
N THR A 109 14.47 -9.25 1.16
CA THR A 109 13.45 -10.27 1.47
C THR A 109 12.51 -9.75 2.55
N VAL A 110 11.22 -9.71 2.23
CA VAL A 110 10.14 -9.34 3.15
C VAL A 110 9.41 -10.61 3.57
N THR A 111 9.09 -10.71 4.86
CA THR A 111 8.31 -11.84 5.40
C THR A 111 7.15 -11.34 6.24
N GLY A 112 6.06 -12.09 6.29
CA GLY A 112 4.94 -11.79 7.16
C GLY A 112 3.59 -12.12 6.55
N ASN A 113 2.54 -11.56 7.13
CA ASN A 113 1.19 -11.59 6.58
C ASN A 113 0.38 -10.41 7.16
N THR A 114 -0.85 -10.22 6.67
CA THR A 114 -1.72 -9.11 7.09
C THR A 114 -2.17 -9.20 8.56
N SER A 115 -2.13 -10.38 9.18
CA SER A 115 -2.57 -10.62 10.55
C SER A 115 -1.47 -10.34 11.60
N ILE A 116 -0.22 -10.73 11.32
CA ILE A 116 0.90 -10.55 12.25
C ILE A 116 1.74 -9.30 11.95
N GLY A 117 1.61 -8.76 10.74
CA GLY A 117 2.44 -7.68 10.23
C GLY A 117 3.58 -8.18 9.33
N TRP A 118 4.24 -7.21 8.71
CA TRP A 118 5.31 -7.43 7.74
C TRP A 118 6.65 -7.00 8.35
N GLN A 119 7.71 -7.69 7.98
CA GLN A 119 9.08 -7.49 8.44
C GLN A 119 10.06 -7.63 7.29
N ILE A 120 11.18 -6.90 7.36
CA ILE A 120 12.30 -7.11 6.44
C ILE A 120 13.21 -8.20 7.04
N TYR A 121 13.19 -9.39 6.44
CA TYR A 121 13.99 -10.51 6.89
C TYR A 121 15.48 -10.31 6.55
N SER A 122 15.78 -9.90 5.32
CA SER A 122 17.15 -9.61 4.87
C SER A 122 17.18 -8.44 3.91
N ALA A 123 18.31 -7.73 3.89
CA ALA A 123 18.65 -6.69 2.93
C ALA A 123 20.16 -6.75 2.67
N SER A 124 20.59 -6.64 1.43
CA SER A 124 21.99 -6.62 1.01
C SER A 124 22.14 -5.86 -0.31
N ALA A 125 23.37 -5.47 -0.63
CA ALA A 125 23.69 -4.90 -1.93
C ALA A 125 25.05 -5.38 -2.45
N GLU A 126 25.04 -5.95 -3.64
CA GLU A 126 26.26 -6.28 -4.39
C GLU A 126 26.74 -5.03 -5.12
N THR A 127 28.05 -4.82 -5.17
CA THR A 127 28.65 -3.64 -5.80
C THR A 127 29.58 -4.04 -6.94
N LEU A 128 29.39 -3.43 -8.11
CA LEU A 128 30.30 -3.53 -9.26
C LEU A 128 30.96 -2.17 -9.54
N ILE A 129 32.14 -2.20 -10.16
CA ILE A 129 32.78 -0.99 -10.69
C ILE A 129 32.26 -0.78 -12.11
N GLY A 130 31.69 0.39 -12.37
CA GLY A 130 31.17 0.81 -13.67
C GLY A 130 32.21 1.38 -14.62
#